data_AF-A0A2G9QLD9-F1
#
_entry.id   AF-A0A2G9QLD9-F1
#
_cell.length_a   1.000
_cell.length_b   1.000
_cell.length_c   1.000
_cell.angle_alpha   90.00
_cell.angle_beta   90.00
_cell.angle_gamma   90.00
#
_symmetry.space_group_name_H-M   'P 1'
#
loop_
_entity.id
_entity.type
_entity.pdbx_description
1 polymer ?
#
loop_
_entity_poly.entity_id
_entity_poly.type
_entity_poly.pdbx_seq_one_letter_code
_entity_poly.pdbx_strand_id
1 'polypeptide(L)' 'MLSHQKFNSLTARIQNSLLGRKILAAIIMKRNSDDLGTVVSIGTGNRCVKGEELSLHGETVNDCHAEIISRRGFIR' A
#
# COMPACT_ATOMS: atom_id res chain seq x y z
N MET A 1 -1.58 -15.86 1.03
CA MET A 1 -0.44 -14.94 0.84
C MET A 1 -0.46 -13.91 1.97
N LEU A 2 0.68 -13.65 2.65
CA LEU A 2 0.76 -12.77 3.83
C LEU A 2 0.22 -11.36 3.57
N SER A 3 0.43 -10.84 2.36
CA SER A 3 -0.11 -9.55 1.90
C SER A 3 -1.63 -9.46 2.05
N HIS A 4 -2.37 -10.45 1.54
CA HIS A 4 -3.83 -10.49 1.59
C HIS A 4 -4.36 -10.71 3.01
N GLN A 5 -3.69 -11.56 3.80
CA GLN A 5 -4.05 -11.76 5.20
C GLN A 5 -3.93 -10.46 6.00
N LYS A 6 -2.81 -9.74 5.84
CA LYS A 6 -2.59 -8.46 6.51
C LYS A 6 -3.58 -7.40 6.02
N PHE A 7 -3.80 -7.31 4.71
CA PHE A 7 -4.77 -6.39 4.13
C PHE A 7 -6.18 -6.63 4.69
N ASN A 8 -6.69 -7.87 4.60
CA ASN A 8 -8.02 -8.22 5.11
C ASN A 8 -8.16 -7.95 6.61
N SER A 9 -7.12 -8.24 7.40
CA SER A 9 -7.10 -7.95 8.83
C SER A 9 -7.21 -6.44 9.13
N LEU A 10 -6.51 -5.60 8.35
CA LEU A 10 -6.55 -4.15 8.51
C LEU A 10 -7.88 -3.56 8.04
N THR A 11 -8.45 -4.10 6.95
CA THR A 11 -9.65 -3.56 6.33
C THR A 11 -10.94 -4.12 6.91
N ALA A 12 -10.89 -5.18 7.72
CA ALA A 12 -12.05 -5.77 8.39
C ALA A 12 -12.83 -4.78 9.26
N ARG A 13 -12.20 -3.69 9.71
CA ARG A 13 -12.81 -2.64 10.54
C ARG A 13 -13.27 -1.42 9.76
N ILE A 14 -13.03 -1.37 8.44
CA ILE A 14 -13.39 -0.24 7.60
C ILE A 14 -14.81 -0.46 7.07
N GLN A 15 -15.77 0.30 7.59
CA GLN A 15 -17.19 0.21 7.20
C GLN A 15 -17.42 0.57 5.72
N ASN A 16 -16.57 1.44 5.16
CA ASN A 16 -16.58 1.75 3.74
C ASN A 16 -15.85 0.64 2.99
N SER A 17 -16.61 -0.19 2.28
CA SER A 17 -16.00 -1.22 1.47
C SER A 17 -15.02 -0.59 0.48
N LEU A 18 -13.79 -1.08 0.44
CA LEU A 18 -12.78 -0.72 -0.55
C LEU A 18 -13.13 -1.31 -1.93
N LEU A 19 -14.43 -1.24 -2.31
CA LEU A 19 -15.00 -1.76 -3.55
C LEU A 19 -14.25 -1.14 -4.73
N GLY A 20 -13.44 -1.97 -5.36
CA GLY A 20 -12.67 -1.62 -6.55
C GLY A 20 -11.60 -2.66 -6.82
N ARG A 21 -11.31 -2.88 -8.11
CA ARG A 21 -10.16 -3.65 -8.58
C ARG A 21 -8.88 -2.86 -8.27
N LYS A 22 -8.48 -2.85 -7.00
CA LYS A 22 -7.25 -2.19 -6.58
C LYS A 22 -6.12 -3.22 -6.55
N ILE A 23 -5.02 -2.86 -7.20
CA ILE A 23 -3.78 -3.63 -7.10
C ILE A 23 -3.31 -3.55 -5.65
N LEU A 24 -2.82 -4.65 -5.12
CA LEU A 24 -2.22 -4.77 -3.79
C LEU A 24 -0.74 -5.05 -3.95
N ALA A 25 0.10 -4.27 -3.26
CA ALA A 25 1.52 -4.53 -3.11
C ALA A 25 1.88 -4.54 -1.61
N ALA A 26 2.92 -5.28 -1.28
CA ALA A 26 3.42 -5.37 0.09
C ALA A 26 4.93 -5.58 0.10
N ILE A 27 5.59 -5.01 1.11
CA ILE A 27 6.99 -5.32 1.43
C ILE A 27 6.98 -6.25 2.64
N ILE A 28 7.66 -7.39 2.51
CA ILE A 28 7.73 -8.44 3.53
C ILE A 28 9.18 -8.59 3.95
N MET A 29 9.44 -8.38 5.23
CA MET A 29 10.76 -8.56 5.84
C MET A 29 10.86 -9.97 6.42
N LYS A 30 11.92 -10.69 6.05
CA LYS A 30 12.32 -11.94 6.70
C LYS A 30 13.57 -11.68 7.54
N ARG A 31 13.62 -12.22 8.76
CA ARG A 31 14.80 -12.10 9.63
C ARG A 31 15.83 -13.20 9.41
N ASN A 32 15.38 -14.35 8.91
CA ASN A 32 16.21 -15.50 8.56
C ASN A 32 15.52 -16.34 7.47
N SER A 33 16.15 -17.44 7.05
CA SER A 33 15.63 -18.32 5.99
C SER A 33 14.28 -18.94 6.33
N ASP A 34 14.08 -19.28 7.60
CA ASP A 34 12.95 -20.08 8.07
C ASP A 34 11.76 -19.21 8.52
N ASP A 35 11.99 -17.91 8.68
CA ASP A 35 10.95 -16.92 8.99
C ASP A 35 9.94 -16.85 7.84
N LEU A 36 8.66 -17.00 8.17
CA LEU A 36 7.56 -16.83 7.22
C LEU A 36 7.52 -15.39 6.67
N GLY A 37 8.04 -14.43 7.42
CA GLY A 37 8.13 -13.02 7.07
C GLY A 37 7.04 -12.19 7.74
N THR A 38 7.37 -10.93 8.00
CA THR A 38 6.45 -9.92 8.54
C THR A 38 6.15 -8.89 7.47
N VAL A 39 4.86 -8.61 7.24
CA VAL A 39 4.45 -7.50 6.36
C VAL A 39 4.78 -6.18 7.06
N VAL A 40 5.74 -5.44 6.53
CA VAL A 40 6.22 -4.17 7.11
C VAL A 40 5.61 -2.95 6.43
N SER A 41 5.15 -3.09 5.19
CA SER A 41 4.41 -2.04 4.50
C SER A 41 3.42 -2.64 3.51
N ILE A 42 2.30 -1.96 3.31
CA ILE A 42 1.29 -2.30 2.30
C ILE A 42 0.92 -1.05 1.50
N GLY A 43 0.53 -1.26 0.25
CA GLY A 43 -0.04 -0.22 -0.59
C GLY A 43 -1.15 -0.79 -1.47
N THR A 44 -2.18 0.04 -1.73
CA THR A 44 -3.18 -0.27 -2.75
C THR A 44 -3.37 0.92 -3.68
N GLY A 45 -3.67 0.64 -4.95
CA GLY A 45 -3.98 1.67 -5.93
C GLY A 45 -3.43 1.34 -7.31
N ASN A 46 -3.93 2.04 -8.31
CA ASN A 46 -3.66 1.80 -9.73
C ASN A 46 -3.81 3.07 -10.58
N ARG A 47 -3.63 4.24 -9.95
CA ARG A 47 -3.80 5.54 -10.60
C ARG A 47 -2.77 6.52 -10.05
N CYS A 48 -2.49 7.53 -10.86
CA CYS A 48 -1.71 8.70 -10.49
C CYS A 48 -2.63 9.91 -10.33
N VAL A 49 -2.10 10.95 -9.70
CA VAL A 49 -2.78 12.25 -9.62
C VAL A 49 -2.94 12.86 -11.01
N LYS A 50 -3.97 13.68 -11.19
CA LYS A 50 -4.12 14.49 -12.41
C LYS A 50 -3.24 15.73 -12.35
N GLY A 51 -2.89 16.29 -13.51
CA GLY A 51 -2.05 17.48 -13.59
C GLY A 51 -2.60 18.70 -12.82
N GLU A 52 -3.92 18.87 -12.84
CA GLU A 52 -4.68 19.92 -12.13
C GLU A 52 -4.50 19.87 -10.60
N GLU A 53 -4.18 18.69 -10.07
CA GLU A 53 -4.09 18.40 -8.63
C GLU A 53 -2.64 18.34 -8.13
N LEU A 54 -1.67 18.65 -9.00
CA LEU A 54 -0.26 18.71 -8.61
C LEU A 54 -0.03 19.87 -7.65
N SER A 55 0.59 19.58 -6.50
CA SER A 55 0.95 20.59 -5.51
C SER A 55 2.38 21.07 -5.70
N LEU A 56 2.60 22.39 -5.64
CA LEU A 56 3.92 23.01 -5.58
C LEU A 56 4.53 22.98 -4.17
N HIS A 57 3.75 22.60 -3.16
CA HIS A 57 4.14 22.58 -1.76
C HIS A 57 4.36 21.16 -1.21
N GLY A 58 4.24 20.13 -2.07
CA GLY A 58 4.45 18.74 -1.68
C GLY A 58 3.29 18.10 -0.92
N GLU A 59 2.09 18.67 -1.04
CA GLU A 59 0.88 18.21 -0.33
C GLU A 59 0.16 17.05 -1.04
N THR A 60 0.50 16.82 -2.31
CA THR A 60 -0.11 15.77 -3.15
C THR A 60 0.83 14.59 -3.34
N VAL A 61 0.29 13.37 -3.32
CA VAL A 61 1.00 12.17 -3.76
C VAL A 61 0.79 11.98 -5.26
N ASN A 62 1.84 12.16 -6.04
CA ASN A 62 1.74 12.13 -7.50
C ASN A 62 1.42 10.75 -8.07
N ASP A 63 1.97 9.70 -7.46
CA ASP A 63 1.83 8.33 -7.92
C ASP A 63 1.30 7.44 -6.78
N CYS A 64 0.09 6.92 -6.98
CA CYS A 64 -0.63 6.09 -6.03
C CYS A 64 -0.74 4.64 -6.50
N HIS A 65 0.11 4.18 -7.42
CA HIS A 65 0.25 2.75 -7.69
C HIS A 65 0.66 2.01 -6.42
N ALA A 66 0.15 0.79 -6.27
CA ALA A 66 0.26 0.02 -5.03
C ALA A 66 1.71 -0.16 -4.57
N GLU A 67 2.62 -0.46 -5.50
CA GLU A 67 4.06 -0.63 -5.26
C GLU A 67 4.74 0.66 -4.81
N ILE A 68 4.29 1.81 -5.34
CA ILE A 68 4.83 3.13 -4.98
C ILE A 68 4.39 3.50 -3.57
N ILE A 69 3.10 3.31 -3.24
CA ILE A 69 2.59 3.53 -1.88
C ILE A 69 3.25 2.59 -0.88
N SER A 70 3.40 1.30 -1.23
CA SER A 70 4.07 0.32 -0.38
C SER A 70 5.52 0.76 -0.08
N ARG A 71 6.27 1.22 -1.09
CA ARG A 71 7.62 1.77 -0.90
C ARG A 71 7.64 3.01 -0.02
N ARG A 72 6.76 3.99 -0.25
CA ARG A 72 6.68 5.22 0.57
C ARG A 72 6.36 4.92 2.02
N GLY A 73 5.45 3.98 2.27
CA GLY A 73 5.10 3.51 3.62
C GLY A 73 6.28 2.85 4.33
N PHE A 74 7.14 2.12 3.60
CA PHE A 74 8.31 1.45 4.17
C PHE A 74 9.42 2.39 4.64
N ILE A 75 9.47 3.62 4.12
CA ILE A 75 10.46 4.63 4.53
C ILE A 75 10.09 5.28 5.88
N ARG A 76 8.89 5.02 6.41
CA ARG A 76 8.39 5.58 7.68
C ARG A 76 8.50 4.57 8.81
#